data_AF-A0A957FJC0-F1
#
_entry.id   AF-A0A957FJC0-F1
#
_cell.length_a   1.000
_cell.length_b   1.000
_cell.length_c   1.000
_cell.angle_alpha   90.00
_cell.angle_beta   90.00
_cell.angle_gamma   90.00
#
_symmetry.space_group_name_H-M   'P 1'
#
loop_
_entity.id
_entity.type
_entity.pdbx_description
1 polymer ?
#
loop_
_entity_poly.entity_id
_entity_poly.type
_entity_poly.pdbx_seq_one_letter_code
_entity_poly.pdbx_strand_id
1 'polypeptide(L)'
;GAWLQFDLTAPDGTTVTYEREIADKIGYEARVNGGNTNLNLTSDNSRLVSDFDVYTTGFWPNTVPETAVIQSKAAALIQAQNLNTANQRLQELAALPELTQAEQSEVAALRAHSQVNTARLLGNLSLSFAEMSDRMVAETSAGLFIKAYYTTPRLVITGVKPNNGTGDFSMDLRNTAVHVIPYPGQAETAAIGFNIAKGFIESGIEGLILEGSTGQPVLTTARISSAAQEQGIPPVYLASDNLNLLDQLDLSQQANARITHAAASGKLVIIPAAKVQIDGGLHIGWWEIDPASGETIGVIENGLHGALEYLSTIEFLYSGGALTDFILGMTAYLFGFVADRVDKAIGDGSFDQANYDWMIGTYGTTLTCAGAIASGGGYLFCGTGGAGAAIGAGGGSAPLDPFAWGQEAAKALTNRLVEYDPPLPNTWLALDVFAHAEQN
;
A
#
# COMPACT_ATOMS: atom_id res chain seq x y z
N GLY A 1 17.62 -8.01 19.27
CA GLY A 1 16.69 -8.44 18.23
C GLY A 1 17.46 -9.01 17.05
N ALA A 2 16.76 -9.21 15.94
CA ALA A 2 17.28 -9.57 14.63
C ALA A 2 16.68 -8.59 13.61
N TRP A 3 17.52 -8.13 12.71
CA TRP A 3 17.18 -7.14 11.68
C TRP A 3 17.73 -7.57 10.33
N LEU A 4 17.03 -7.20 9.27
CA LEU A 4 17.57 -7.16 7.92
C LEU A 4 18.03 -5.73 7.65
N GLN A 5 19.23 -5.57 7.13
CA GLN A 5 19.82 -4.27 6.79
C GLN A 5 20.21 -4.29 5.31
N PHE A 6 19.80 -3.25 4.58
CA PHE A 6 20.06 -3.11 3.15
C PHE A 6 20.61 -1.73 2.87
N ASP A 7 21.76 -1.66 2.21
CA ASP A 7 22.31 -0.41 1.73
C ASP A 7 21.98 -0.28 0.25
N LEU A 8 21.22 0.78 -0.10
CA LEU A 8 20.92 1.12 -1.49
C LEU A 8 21.73 2.36 -1.88
N THR A 9 22.51 2.24 -2.94
CA THR A 9 23.34 3.32 -3.46
C THR A 9 22.75 3.85 -4.76
N ALA A 10 22.48 5.15 -4.79
CA ALA A 10 22.03 5.88 -5.95
C ALA A 10 23.21 6.19 -6.91
N PRO A 11 22.94 6.51 -8.20
CA PRO A 11 23.97 6.86 -9.19
C PRO A 11 24.83 8.07 -8.82
N ASP A 12 24.34 8.97 -7.97
CA ASP A 12 25.07 10.13 -7.45
C ASP A 12 26.07 9.78 -6.33
N GLY A 13 26.10 8.51 -5.91
CA GLY A 13 26.95 7.99 -4.82
C GLY A 13 26.31 8.09 -3.45
N THR A 14 25.08 8.60 -3.33
CA THR A 14 24.34 8.65 -2.07
C THR A 14 23.92 7.24 -1.67
N THR A 15 24.28 6.81 -0.45
CA THR A 15 23.85 5.53 0.12
C THR A 15 22.85 5.76 1.24
N VAL A 16 21.72 5.05 1.18
CA VAL A 16 20.71 5.03 2.23
C VAL A 16 20.58 3.61 2.77
N THR A 17 20.64 3.49 4.09
CA THR A 17 20.45 2.23 4.81
C THR A 17 18.98 2.06 5.17
N TYR A 18 18.40 0.94 4.76
CA TYR A 18 17.05 0.51 5.12
C TYR A 18 17.13 -0.65 6.10
N GLU A 19 16.35 -0.55 7.18
CA GLU A 19 16.25 -1.60 8.18
C GLU A 19 14.84 -2.18 8.23
N ARG A 20 14.77 -3.50 8.40
CA ARG A 20 13.54 -4.20 8.76
C ARG A 20 13.78 -5.02 10.01
N GLU A 21 12.98 -4.76 11.03
CA GLU A 21 12.94 -5.58 12.23
C GLU A 21 12.28 -6.93 11.94
N ILE A 22 12.98 -8.01 12.26
CA ILE A 22 12.48 -9.39 12.12
C ILE A 22 11.89 -9.85 13.44
N ALA A 23 12.60 -9.57 14.51
CA ALA A 23 12.15 -9.88 15.86
C ALA A 23 12.93 -9.05 16.85
N ASP A 24 12.23 -8.52 17.84
CA ASP A 24 12.85 -7.77 18.91
C ASP A 24 12.17 -8.01 20.25
N LYS A 25 13.00 -8.28 21.25
CA LYS A 25 12.55 -8.56 22.63
C LYS A 25 12.69 -7.35 23.55
N ILE A 26 13.37 -6.30 23.10
CA ILE A 26 13.63 -5.09 23.89
C ILE A 26 12.46 -4.11 23.74
N GLY A 27 11.83 -4.06 22.57
CA GLY A 27 10.88 -3.04 22.13
C GLY A 27 11.56 -1.87 21.43
N TYR A 28 10.89 -1.30 20.43
CA TYR A 28 11.36 -0.08 19.74
C TYR A 28 11.50 1.11 20.71
N GLU A 29 10.54 1.28 21.62
CA GLU A 29 10.54 2.37 22.59
C GLU A 29 11.75 2.32 23.53
N ALA A 30 11.99 1.19 24.19
CA ALA A 30 13.16 1.03 25.06
C ALA A 30 14.51 1.19 24.33
N ARG A 31 14.58 0.93 23.01
CA ARG A 31 15.79 1.22 22.21
C ARG A 31 16.01 2.71 21.99
N VAL A 32 14.96 3.45 21.65
CA VAL A 32 15.06 4.87 21.27
C VAL A 32 15.13 5.77 22.51
N ASN A 33 14.31 5.47 23.52
CA ASN A 33 14.16 6.31 24.71
C ASN A 33 15.01 5.82 25.91
N GLY A 34 15.58 4.62 25.82
CA GLY A 34 16.19 3.92 26.96
C GLY A 34 15.14 3.35 27.92
N GLY A 35 15.55 2.45 28.81
CA GLY A 35 14.64 1.85 29.80
C GLY A 35 15.15 0.52 30.35
N ASN A 36 14.57 0.06 31.47
CA ASN A 36 14.87 -1.26 32.04
C ASN A 36 13.93 -2.31 31.45
N THR A 37 14.45 -3.20 30.61
CA THR A 37 13.69 -4.33 30.06
C THR A 37 13.98 -5.60 30.84
N ASN A 38 12.97 -6.23 31.43
CA ASN A 38 13.12 -7.55 32.04
C ASN A 38 12.91 -8.64 30.97
N LEU A 39 14.00 -9.10 30.36
CA LEU A 39 13.97 -10.16 29.36
C LEU A 39 13.84 -11.51 30.08
N ASN A 40 12.61 -11.99 30.28
CA ASN A 40 12.32 -13.34 30.78
C ASN A 40 12.71 -14.40 29.73
N LEU A 41 14.01 -14.62 29.53
CA LEU A 41 14.56 -15.62 28.62
C LEU A 41 14.48 -17.00 29.27
N THR A 42 13.48 -17.80 28.90
CA THR A 42 13.38 -19.22 29.27
C THR A 42 13.95 -20.11 28.15
N SER A 43 14.22 -21.39 28.45
CA SER A 43 14.61 -22.38 27.43
C SER A 43 13.59 -22.47 26.28
N ASP A 44 12.31 -22.31 26.62
CA ASP A 44 11.16 -22.45 25.71
C ASP A 44 10.94 -21.20 24.86
N ASN A 45 11.47 -20.05 25.26
CA ASN A 45 11.41 -18.79 24.54
C ASN A 45 12.80 -18.35 24.06
N SER A 46 13.73 -19.28 23.86
CA SER A 46 15.14 -18.98 23.53
C SER A 46 15.35 -18.62 22.06
N ARG A 47 14.52 -19.15 21.15
CA ARG A 47 14.64 -18.89 19.71
C ARG A 47 13.87 -17.64 19.32
N LEU A 48 14.56 -16.72 18.65
CA LEU A 48 14.02 -15.42 18.23
C LEU A 48 13.31 -15.49 16.87
N VAL A 49 13.69 -16.45 16.03
CA VAL A 49 13.20 -16.69 14.67
C VAL A 49 12.97 -18.19 14.51
N SER A 50 11.85 -18.57 13.91
CA SER A 50 11.50 -19.96 13.58
C SER A 50 12.09 -20.39 12.24
N ASP A 51 12.30 -21.70 12.04
CA ASP A 51 12.70 -22.25 10.74
C ASP A 51 11.62 -21.98 9.66
N PHE A 52 10.40 -21.66 10.05
CA PHE A 52 9.31 -21.35 9.12
C PHE A 52 9.05 -19.85 8.96
N ASP A 53 9.86 -18.99 9.60
CA ASP A 53 9.85 -17.56 9.32
C ASP A 53 10.58 -17.33 8.00
N VAL A 54 9.83 -17.07 6.93
CA VAL A 54 10.39 -16.87 5.59
C VAL A 54 10.18 -15.43 5.18
N TYR A 55 11.28 -14.76 4.83
CA TYR A 55 11.27 -13.42 4.24
C TYR A 55 11.89 -13.48 2.85
N THR A 56 11.27 -12.83 1.90
CA THR A 56 11.76 -12.68 0.53
C THR A 56 11.87 -11.19 0.21
N THR A 57 13.03 -10.80 -0.31
CA THR A 57 13.34 -9.42 -0.66
C THR A 57 13.36 -9.27 -2.17
N GLY A 58 12.49 -8.42 -2.70
CA GLY A 58 12.54 -8.01 -4.10
C GLY A 58 13.31 -6.70 -4.25
N PHE A 59 14.29 -6.71 -5.15
CA PHE A 59 15.04 -5.53 -5.57
C PHE A 59 14.67 -5.20 -7.02
N TRP A 60 13.95 -4.10 -7.23
CA TRP A 60 13.42 -3.74 -8.55
C TRP A 60 14.03 -2.41 -9.03
N PRO A 61 15.14 -2.44 -9.79
CA PRO A 61 15.87 -1.25 -10.22
C PRO A 61 15.14 -0.43 -11.29
N ASN A 62 14.21 -1.06 -12.02
CA ASN A 62 13.49 -0.47 -13.14
C ASN A 62 12.05 -0.97 -13.17
N THR A 63 11.31 -0.54 -14.18
CA THR A 63 9.95 -1.02 -14.44
C THR A 63 9.92 -2.54 -14.68
N VAL A 64 8.96 -3.21 -14.08
CA VAL A 64 8.67 -4.63 -14.26
C VAL A 64 7.65 -4.77 -15.39
N PRO A 65 7.95 -5.54 -16.45
CA PRO A 65 6.97 -5.76 -17.52
C PRO A 65 5.88 -6.74 -17.08
N GLU A 66 4.64 -6.50 -17.54
CA GLU A 66 3.48 -7.38 -17.30
C GLU A 66 3.77 -8.85 -17.67
N THR A 67 4.54 -9.08 -18.74
CA THR A 67 4.92 -10.42 -19.18
C THR A 67 5.72 -11.20 -18.14
N ALA A 68 6.51 -10.54 -17.30
CA ALA A 68 7.24 -11.19 -16.21
C ALA A 68 6.28 -11.70 -15.13
N VAL A 69 5.22 -10.92 -14.82
CA VAL A 69 4.16 -11.35 -13.90
C VAL A 69 3.39 -12.53 -14.50
N ILE A 70 2.94 -12.44 -15.76
CA ILE A 70 2.19 -13.53 -16.41
C ILE A 70 2.98 -14.85 -16.38
N GLN A 71 4.28 -14.81 -16.66
CA GLN A 71 5.16 -15.99 -16.59
C GLN A 71 5.30 -16.53 -15.16
N SER A 72 5.39 -15.65 -14.16
CA SER A 72 5.53 -16.06 -12.77
C SER A 72 4.24 -16.68 -12.21
N LYS A 73 3.06 -16.21 -12.64
CA LYS A 73 1.75 -16.73 -12.21
C LYS A 73 1.57 -18.21 -12.54
N ALA A 74 1.98 -18.65 -13.74
CA ALA A 74 1.88 -20.06 -14.13
C ALA A 74 2.75 -20.96 -13.24
N ALA A 75 3.95 -20.51 -12.86
CA ALA A 75 4.82 -21.21 -11.93
C ALA A 75 4.28 -21.19 -10.49
N ALA A 76 3.62 -20.11 -10.08
CA ALA A 76 3.05 -19.93 -8.74
C ALA A 76 1.97 -20.98 -8.43
N LEU A 77 1.10 -21.30 -9.40
CA LEU A 77 0.05 -22.30 -9.19
C LEU A 77 0.61 -23.69 -8.88
N ILE A 78 1.63 -24.11 -9.62
CA ILE A 78 2.33 -25.39 -9.40
C ILE A 78 3.02 -25.38 -8.03
N GLN A 79 3.63 -24.26 -7.65
CA GLN A 79 4.27 -24.11 -6.33
C GLN A 79 3.26 -24.19 -5.19
N ALA A 80 2.08 -23.57 -5.32
CA ALA A 80 1.03 -23.64 -4.32
C ALA A 80 0.50 -25.07 -4.12
N GLN A 81 0.32 -25.83 -5.20
CA GLN A 81 -0.05 -27.25 -5.13
C GLN A 81 1.03 -28.07 -4.41
N ASN A 82 2.30 -27.87 -4.78
CA ASN A 82 3.43 -28.55 -4.16
C ASN A 82 3.58 -28.22 -2.66
N LEU A 83 3.30 -26.97 -2.26
CA LEU A 83 3.27 -26.55 -0.86
C LEU A 83 2.17 -27.25 -0.07
N ASN A 84 0.95 -27.29 -0.62
CA ASN A 84 -0.17 -27.96 0.02
C ASN A 84 0.12 -29.45 0.25
N THR A 85 0.65 -30.16 -0.74
CA THR A 85 1.04 -31.57 -0.60
C THR A 85 2.15 -31.77 0.43
N ALA A 86 3.19 -30.92 0.42
CA ALA A 86 4.28 -31.01 1.39
C ALA A 86 3.81 -30.73 2.82
N ASN A 87 2.93 -29.76 3.02
CA ASN A 87 2.38 -29.41 4.33
C ASN A 87 1.47 -30.52 4.87
N GLN A 88 0.63 -31.14 4.02
CA GLN A 88 -0.16 -32.31 4.40
C GLN A 88 0.74 -33.46 4.87
N ARG A 89 1.81 -33.75 4.14
CA ARG A 89 2.76 -34.80 4.52
C ARG A 89 3.49 -34.50 5.83
N LEU A 90 3.87 -33.24 6.04
CA LEU A 90 4.46 -32.80 7.31
C LEU A 90 3.49 -32.97 8.49
N GLN A 91 2.20 -32.70 8.30
CA GLN A 91 1.16 -32.91 9.32
C GLN A 91 0.97 -34.39 9.65
N GLU A 92 0.95 -35.26 8.64
CA GLU A 92 0.88 -36.72 8.83
C GLU A 92 2.07 -37.24 9.65
N LEU A 93 3.28 -36.81 9.30
CA LEU A 93 4.51 -37.20 10.01
C LEU A 93 4.53 -36.66 11.44
N ALA A 94 4.03 -35.44 11.66
CA ALA A 94 3.94 -34.84 12.99
C ALA A 94 2.94 -35.56 13.91
N ALA A 95 1.97 -36.29 13.37
CA ALA A 95 1.01 -37.07 14.15
C ALA A 95 1.56 -38.44 14.60
N LEU A 96 2.74 -38.85 14.11
CA LEU A 96 3.36 -40.11 14.50
C LEU A 96 4.01 -40.00 15.89
N PRO A 97 3.89 -41.03 16.75
CA PRO A 97 4.44 -41.01 18.11
C PRO A 97 5.98 -41.04 18.12
N GLU A 98 6.59 -41.74 17.16
CA GLU A 98 8.05 -41.76 16.95
C GLU A 98 8.35 -41.79 15.44
N LEU A 99 9.38 -41.05 15.03
CA LEU A 99 9.83 -40.99 13.65
C LEU A 99 11.07 -41.87 13.45
N THR A 100 11.04 -42.74 12.44
CA THR A 100 12.20 -43.47 11.96
C THR A 100 13.27 -42.54 11.39
N GLN A 101 14.52 -43.01 11.28
CA GLN A 101 15.60 -42.21 10.69
C GLN A 101 15.29 -41.75 9.25
N ALA A 102 14.57 -42.57 8.48
CA ALA A 102 14.13 -42.24 7.12
C ALA A 102 13.08 -41.12 7.14
N GLU A 103 12.09 -41.21 8.01
CA GLU A 103 11.06 -40.17 8.18
C GLU A 103 11.65 -38.86 8.72
N GLN A 104 12.64 -38.92 9.61
CA GLN A 104 13.36 -37.72 10.06
C GLN A 104 14.09 -37.02 8.89
N SER A 105 14.69 -37.79 7.98
CA SER A 105 15.30 -37.24 6.76
C SER A 105 14.24 -36.70 5.79
N GLU A 106 13.07 -37.34 5.71
CA GLU A 106 11.94 -36.88 4.91
C GLU A 106 11.40 -35.54 5.43
N VAL A 107 11.20 -35.41 6.75
CA VAL A 107 10.79 -34.16 7.40
C VAL A 107 11.77 -33.04 7.07
N ALA A 108 13.08 -33.29 7.15
CA ALA A 108 14.09 -32.27 6.83
C ALA A 108 14.00 -31.82 5.35
N ALA A 109 13.83 -32.76 4.43
CA ALA A 109 13.68 -32.46 2.99
C ALA A 109 12.37 -31.70 2.69
N LEU A 110 11.25 -32.10 3.31
CA LEU A 110 9.95 -31.44 3.15
C LEU A 110 9.98 -30.01 3.73
N ARG A 111 10.66 -29.79 4.86
CA ARG A 111 10.84 -28.44 5.43
C ARG A 111 11.63 -27.53 4.49
N ALA A 112 12.76 -28.01 3.97
CA ALA A 112 13.56 -27.24 3.00
C ALA A 112 12.76 -26.93 1.72
N HIS A 113 12.00 -27.91 1.22
CA HIS A 113 11.13 -27.71 0.05
C HIS A 113 10.00 -26.70 0.32
N SER A 114 9.40 -26.75 1.51
CA SER A 114 8.37 -25.80 1.95
C SER A 114 8.93 -24.39 2.04
N GLN A 115 10.09 -24.19 2.68
CA GLN A 115 10.76 -22.88 2.76
C GLN A 115 11.04 -22.27 1.37
N VAL A 116 11.62 -23.06 0.45
CA VAL A 116 11.96 -22.57 -0.90
C VAL A 116 10.71 -22.19 -1.70
N ASN A 117 9.65 -23.00 -1.65
CA ASN A 117 8.43 -22.69 -2.41
C ASN A 117 7.65 -21.53 -1.79
N THR A 118 7.64 -21.41 -0.45
CA THR A 118 7.11 -20.23 0.24
C THR A 118 7.87 -18.97 -0.16
N ALA A 119 9.20 -19.02 -0.21
CA ALA A 119 10.02 -17.88 -0.66
C ALA A 119 9.70 -17.49 -2.12
N ARG A 120 9.49 -18.45 -3.02
CA ARG A 120 9.09 -18.17 -4.41
C ARG A 120 7.70 -17.54 -4.50
N LEU A 121 6.74 -18.02 -3.73
CA LEU A 121 5.40 -17.44 -3.65
C LEU A 121 5.47 -15.98 -3.16
N LEU A 122 6.20 -15.73 -2.07
CA LEU A 122 6.44 -14.39 -1.53
C LEU A 122 7.15 -13.48 -2.53
N GLY A 123 8.09 -14.01 -3.31
CA GLY A 123 8.74 -13.29 -4.41
C GLY A 123 7.77 -12.87 -5.51
N ASN A 124 6.79 -13.71 -5.84
CA ASN A 124 5.74 -13.38 -6.81
C ASN A 124 4.82 -12.25 -6.33
N LEU A 125 4.57 -12.15 -5.02
CA LEU A 125 3.81 -11.02 -4.45
C LEU A 125 4.58 -9.70 -4.62
N SER A 126 5.89 -9.71 -4.32
CA SER A 126 6.78 -8.55 -4.52
C SER A 126 6.86 -8.14 -5.99
N LEU A 127 6.96 -9.11 -6.92
CA LEU A 127 6.96 -8.86 -8.36
C LEU A 127 5.62 -8.26 -8.83
N SER A 128 4.50 -8.78 -8.32
CA SER A 128 3.16 -8.27 -8.66
C SER A 128 2.97 -6.84 -8.17
N PHE A 129 3.45 -6.52 -6.97
CA PHE A 129 3.45 -5.15 -6.45
C PHE A 129 4.25 -4.22 -7.35
N ALA A 130 5.47 -4.62 -7.73
CA ALA A 130 6.34 -3.79 -8.54
C ALA A 130 5.70 -3.47 -9.91
N GLU A 131 5.11 -4.46 -10.58
CA GLU A 131 4.40 -4.25 -11.85
C GLU A 131 3.19 -3.31 -11.71
N MET A 132 2.37 -3.53 -10.68
CA MET A 132 1.17 -2.71 -10.44
C MET A 132 1.53 -1.26 -10.11
N SER A 133 2.55 -1.06 -9.27
CA SER A 133 3.12 0.26 -8.98
C SER A 133 3.65 0.94 -10.26
N ASP A 134 4.31 0.20 -11.16
CA ASP A 134 4.83 0.77 -12.41
C ASP A 134 3.73 1.21 -13.37
N ARG A 135 2.66 0.42 -13.50
CA ARG A 135 1.51 0.80 -14.32
C ARG A 135 0.85 2.07 -13.77
N MET A 136 0.64 2.14 -12.47
CA MET A 136 0.12 3.33 -11.80
C MET A 136 1.01 4.56 -12.02
N VAL A 137 2.33 4.39 -11.87
CA VAL A 137 3.31 5.46 -12.12
C VAL A 137 3.22 5.93 -13.57
N ALA A 138 3.16 5.03 -14.54
CA ALA A 138 3.08 5.38 -15.95
C ALA A 138 1.79 6.15 -16.30
N GLU A 139 0.64 5.68 -15.83
CA GLU A 139 -0.67 6.29 -16.10
C GLU A 139 -0.80 7.67 -15.44
N THR A 140 -0.44 7.76 -14.15
CA THR A 140 -0.54 9.03 -13.39
C THR A 140 0.48 10.05 -13.89
N SER A 141 1.67 9.61 -14.31
CA SER A 141 2.69 10.51 -14.88
C SER A 141 2.21 11.20 -16.15
N ALA A 142 1.54 10.44 -17.03
CA ALA A 142 0.98 10.97 -18.26
C ALA A 142 -0.11 12.01 -17.98
N GLY A 143 -1.00 11.73 -17.02
CA GLY A 143 -2.10 12.63 -16.66
C GLY A 143 -1.67 13.93 -15.98
N LEU A 144 -0.61 13.88 -15.17
CA LEU A 144 -0.10 15.06 -14.46
C LEU A 144 0.96 15.85 -15.24
N PHE A 145 1.28 15.47 -16.48
CA PHE A 145 2.35 16.09 -17.26
C PHE A 145 3.69 16.10 -16.49
N ILE A 146 4.01 14.98 -15.84
CA ILE A 146 5.26 14.77 -15.10
C ILE A 146 5.98 13.55 -15.66
N LYS A 147 7.29 13.47 -15.41
CA LYS A 147 8.12 12.31 -15.69
C LYS A 147 8.64 11.73 -14.37
N ALA A 148 8.12 10.56 -13.98
CA ALA A 148 8.63 9.79 -12.84
C ALA A 148 9.58 8.68 -13.30
N TYR A 149 10.65 8.44 -12.52
CA TYR A 149 11.58 7.33 -12.71
C TYR A 149 12.31 6.95 -11.42
N TYR A 150 12.77 5.71 -11.30
CA TYR A 150 13.52 5.23 -10.15
C TYR A 150 14.99 5.64 -10.24
N THR A 151 15.52 6.26 -9.19
CA THR A 151 16.95 6.55 -9.03
C THR A 151 17.66 5.50 -8.19
N THR A 152 16.91 4.75 -7.38
CA THR A 152 17.40 3.61 -6.58
C THR A 152 16.48 2.42 -6.77
N PRO A 153 16.96 1.17 -6.58
CA PRO A 153 16.09 0.01 -6.61
C PRO A 153 14.97 0.12 -5.58
N ARG A 154 13.75 -0.23 -6.00
CA ARG A 154 12.68 -0.46 -5.04
C ARG A 154 13.02 -1.67 -4.19
N LEU A 155 12.78 -1.56 -2.89
CA LEU A 155 12.97 -2.62 -1.91
C LEU A 155 11.61 -2.98 -1.31
N VAL A 156 11.15 -4.18 -1.65
CA VAL A 156 9.89 -4.72 -1.16
C VAL A 156 10.18 -6.02 -0.43
N ILE A 157 9.77 -6.13 0.82
CA ILE A 157 10.02 -7.31 1.64
C ILE A 157 8.70 -7.99 1.95
N THR A 158 8.53 -9.19 1.44
CA THR A 158 7.38 -10.04 1.72
C THR A 158 7.77 -11.11 2.72
N GLY A 159 6.90 -11.43 3.67
CA GLY A 159 7.23 -12.37 4.72
C GLY A 159 6.03 -13.15 5.20
N VAL A 160 6.29 -14.35 5.70
CA VAL A 160 5.32 -15.13 6.47
C VAL A 160 5.97 -15.57 7.79
N LYS A 161 5.24 -15.38 8.89
CA LYS A 161 5.57 -15.94 10.20
C LYS A 161 4.49 -16.92 10.61
N PRO A 162 4.78 -18.16 11.01
CA PRO A 162 3.76 -19.05 11.54
C PRO A 162 3.28 -18.57 12.91
N ASN A 163 1.98 -18.61 13.12
CA ASN A 163 1.34 -18.26 14.38
C ASN A 163 0.26 -19.31 14.69
N ASN A 164 0.49 -20.22 15.65
CA ASN A 164 -0.52 -21.18 16.14
C ASN A 164 -1.37 -21.91 15.08
N GLY A 165 -0.77 -22.30 13.95
CA GLY A 165 -1.46 -23.00 12.86
C GLY A 165 -1.99 -22.08 11.75
N THR A 166 -1.94 -20.76 11.93
CA THR A 166 -2.07 -19.73 10.87
C THR A 166 -0.69 -19.18 10.52
N GLY A 167 -0.61 -18.31 9.51
CA GLY A 167 0.60 -17.62 9.10
C GLY A 167 0.30 -16.14 8.94
N ASP A 168 1.12 -15.31 9.57
CA ASP A 168 1.04 -13.87 9.50
C ASP A 168 1.81 -13.41 8.27
N PHE A 169 1.06 -13.01 7.25
CA PHE A 169 1.62 -12.47 6.02
C PHE A 169 1.91 -10.99 6.17
N SER A 170 3.04 -10.57 5.62
CA SER A 170 3.42 -9.18 5.56
C SER A 170 3.96 -8.87 4.18
N MET A 171 3.59 -7.69 3.69
CA MET A 171 4.30 -7.00 2.63
C MET A 171 4.81 -5.70 3.25
N ASP A 172 5.94 -5.23 2.76
CA ASP A 172 6.59 -4.10 3.36
C ASP A 172 7.36 -3.33 2.29
N LEU A 173 6.86 -2.14 2.03
CA LEU A 173 7.38 -1.21 1.03
C LEU A 173 8.49 -0.39 1.70
N ARG A 174 9.71 -0.93 1.77
CA ARG A 174 10.84 -0.26 2.43
C ARG A 174 11.38 0.91 1.62
N ASN A 175 11.44 0.76 0.29
CA ASN A 175 11.78 1.84 -0.62
C ASN A 175 10.94 1.71 -1.89
N THR A 176 10.16 2.72 -2.21
CA THR A 176 9.48 2.84 -3.50
C THR A 176 9.71 4.21 -4.13
N ALA A 177 10.68 4.98 -3.64
CA ALA A 177 10.91 6.36 -4.05
C ALA A 177 11.15 6.48 -5.56
N VAL A 178 10.53 7.51 -6.14
CA VAL A 178 10.76 7.92 -7.52
C VAL A 178 11.19 9.37 -7.56
N HIS A 179 12.11 9.67 -8.47
CA HIS A 179 12.40 11.03 -8.83
C HIS A 179 11.38 11.50 -9.87
N VAL A 180 10.85 12.70 -9.67
CA VAL A 180 9.76 13.25 -10.48
C VAL A 180 10.18 14.60 -11.03
N ILE A 181 10.05 14.76 -12.34
CA ILE A 181 10.36 15.99 -13.06
C ILE A 181 9.09 16.49 -13.75
N PRO A 182 8.55 17.66 -13.38
CA PRO A 182 7.45 18.29 -14.12
C PRO A 182 7.87 18.68 -15.55
N TYR A 183 6.96 18.59 -16.51
CA TYR A 183 7.21 19.14 -17.84
C TYR A 183 7.22 20.68 -17.84
N PRO A 184 7.86 21.32 -18.84
CA PRO A 184 7.87 22.79 -18.93
C PRO A 184 6.46 23.38 -18.87
N GLY A 185 6.25 24.34 -17.96
CA GLY A 185 4.95 24.99 -17.74
C GLY A 185 4.07 24.32 -16.68
N GLN A 186 4.45 23.15 -16.15
CA GLN A 186 3.78 22.51 -15.02
C GLN A 186 4.33 23.04 -13.68
N ALA A 187 3.49 23.06 -12.65
CA ALA A 187 3.89 23.47 -11.31
C ALA A 187 4.84 22.43 -10.66
N GLU A 188 5.86 22.90 -9.95
CA GLU A 188 6.77 22.05 -9.15
C GLU A 188 6.02 21.25 -8.08
N THR A 189 4.93 21.80 -7.56
CA THR A 189 4.04 21.13 -6.60
C THR A 189 3.35 19.89 -7.18
N ALA A 190 3.28 19.74 -8.50
CA ALA A 190 2.77 18.52 -9.14
C ALA A 190 3.66 17.30 -8.83
N ALA A 191 4.97 17.48 -8.68
CA ALA A 191 5.89 16.41 -8.30
C ALA A 191 5.64 15.94 -6.85
N ILE A 192 5.47 16.90 -5.94
CA ILE A 192 5.14 16.62 -4.53
C ILE A 192 3.77 15.92 -4.43
N GLY A 193 2.76 16.46 -5.13
CA GLY A 193 1.42 15.88 -5.15
C GLY A 193 1.40 14.46 -5.72
N PHE A 194 2.15 14.21 -6.79
CA PHE A 194 2.31 12.88 -7.37
C PHE A 194 2.92 11.89 -6.36
N ASN A 195 3.97 12.27 -5.62
CA ASN A 195 4.61 11.37 -4.65
C ASN A 195 3.68 11.05 -3.46
N ILE A 196 2.88 12.02 -3.02
CA ILE A 196 1.87 11.78 -1.97
C ILE A 196 0.79 10.81 -2.48
N ALA A 197 0.25 11.10 -3.66
CA ALA A 197 -0.68 10.21 -4.36
C ALA A 197 -0.15 8.79 -4.43
N LYS A 198 1.07 8.64 -4.94
CA LYS A 198 1.75 7.35 -5.10
C LYS A 198 1.80 6.58 -3.80
N GLY A 199 2.18 7.19 -2.67
CA GLY A 199 2.25 6.51 -1.38
C GLY A 199 0.89 5.98 -0.89
N PHE A 200 -0.18 6.76 -1.07
CA PHE A 200 -1.53 6.30 -0.74
C PHE A 200 -2.00 5.15 -1.64
N ILE A 201 -1.76 5.26 -2.94
CA ILE A 201 -2.09 4.22 -3.91
C ILE A 201 -1.34 2.93 -3.59
N GLU A 202 -0.03 3.02 -3.34
CA GLU A 202 0.80 1.84 -3.08
C GLU A 202 0.38 1.09 -1.81
N SER A 203 -0.08 1.78 -0.77
CA SER A 203 -0.68 1.12 0.40
C SER A 203 -2.01 0.42 0.07
N GLY A 204 -2.77 0.93 -0.89
CA GLY A 204 -3.94 0.25 -1.45
C GLY A 204 -3.56 -0.99 -2.26
N ILE A 205 -2.55 -0.89 -3.13
CA ILE A 205 -2.01 -2.01 -3.93
C ILE A 205 -1.47 -3.12 -3.01
N GLU A 206 -0.77 -2.74 -1.94
CA GLU A 206 -0.29 -3.65 -0.91
C GLU A 206 -1.44 -4.47 -0.28
N GLY A 207 -2.52 -3.78 0.09
CA GLY A 207 -3.74 -4.43 0.60
C GLY A 207 -4.32 -5.40 -0.43
N LEU A 208 -4.54 -4.95 -1.66
CA LEU A 208 -5.12 -5.77 -2.73
C LEU A 208 -4.31 -7.03 -3.05
N ILE A 209 -2.98 -6.94 -3.02
CA ILE A 209 -2.12 -8.11 -3.28
C ILE A 209 -2.18 -9.09 -2.12
N LEU A 210 -2.11 -8.60 -0.88
CA LEU A 210 -2.17 -9.46 0.29
C LEU A 210 -3.56 -10.11 0.42
N GLU A 211 -4.64 -9.35 0.22
CA GLU A 211 -6.03 -9.85 0.26
C GLU A 211 -6.24 -10.88 -0.85
N GLY A 212 -5.85 -10.55 -2.08
CA GLY A 212 -5.94 -11.46 -3.21
C GLY A 212 -5.06 -12.71 -3.09
N SER A 213 -4.07 -12.72 -2.19
CA SER A 213 -3.23 -13.91 -1.94
C SER A 213 -3.70 -14.77 -0.77
N THR A 214 -4.48 -14.21 0.15
CA THR A 214 -4.89 -14.85 1.40
C THR A 214 -6.40 -15.08 1.50
N GLY A 215 -7.19 -14.43 0.65
CA GLY A 215 -8.66 -14.43 0.71
C GLY A 215 -9.22 -13.73 1.95
N GLN A 216 -8.39 -13.05 2.75
CA GLN A 216 -8.77 -12.39 3.99
C GLN A 216 -8.54 -10.89 3.89
N PRO A 217 -9.39 -10.05 4.52
CA PRO A 217 -9.16 -8.61 4.60
C PRO A 217 -7.84 -8.29 5.29
N VAL A 218 -7.06 -7.38 4.73
CA VAL A 218 -5.72 -7.03 5.25
C VAL A 218 -5.75 -5.67 5.92
N LEU A 219 -4.92 -5.48 6.94
CA LEU A 219 -4.78 -4.19 7.59
C LEU A 219 -3.66 -3.39 6.90
N THR A 220 -4.04 -2.29 6.26
CA THR A 220 -3.13 -1.30 5.69
C THR A 220 -3.45 0.10 6.22
N THR A 221 -2.49 1.01 6.12
CA THR A 221 -2.71 2.41 6.52
C THR A 221 -3.81 3.08 5.69
N ALA A 222 -3.92 2.75 4.40
CA ALA A 222 -5.03 3.18 3.55
C ALA A 222 -6.38 2.70 4.08
N ARG A 223 -6.52 1.42 4.45
CA ARG A 223 -7.76 0.88 5.01
C ARG A 223 -8.11 1.50 6.35
N ILE A 224 -7.13 1.72 7.22
CA ILE A 224 -7.33 2.40 8.51
C ILE A 224 -7.82 3.83 8.30
N SER A 225 -7.19 4.56 7.38
CA SER A 225 -7.55 5.96 7.11
C SER A 225 -8.96 6.07 6.52
N SER A 226 -9.32 5.17 5.61
CA SER A 226 -10.66 5.10 5.02
C SER A 226 -11.72 4.79 6.08
N ALA A 227 -11.51 3.75 6.88
CA ALA A 227 -12.43 3.39 7.96
C ALA A 227 -12.54 4.48 9.05
N ALA A 228 -11.46 5.23 9.31
CA ALA A 228 -11.50 6.40 10.21
C ALA A 228 -12.46 7.46 9.68
N GLN A 229 -12.35 7.80 8.40
CA GLN A 229 -13.21 8.77 7.73
C GLN A 229 -14.68 8.33 7.78
N GLU A 230 -14.97 7.06 7.45
CA GLU A 230 -16.32 6.48 7.51
C GLU A 230 -16.93 6.55 8.92
N GLN A 231 -16.10 6.40 9.95
CA GLN A 231 -16.50 6.50 11.36
C GLN A 231 -16.57 7.95 11.86
N GLY A 232 -16.28 8.94 11.02
CA GLY A 232 -16.24 10.35 11.40
C GLY A 232 -15.09 10.71 12.35
N ILE A 233 -14.02 9.91 12.37
CA ILE A 233 -12.82 10.15 13.16
C ILE A 233 -11.92 11.13 12.39
N PRO A 234 -11.70 12.36 12.90
CA PRO A 234 -10.90 13.34 12.20
C PRO A 234 -9.40 12.97 12.22
N PRO A 235 -8.62 13.36 11.20
CA PRO A 235 -7.17 13.24 11.24
C PRO A 235 -6.54 14.31 12.14
N VAL A 236 -5.42 13.96 12.74
CA VAL A 236 -4.51 14.83 13.47
C VAL A 236 -3.19 14.91 12.71
N TYR A 237 -2.63 16.12 12.64
CA TYR A 237 -1.44 16.44 11.88
C TYR A 237 -0.33 16.75 12.86
N LEU A 238 0.75 15.99 12.80
CA LEU A 238 1.86 16.07 13.74
C LEU A 238 3.14 16.40 12.99
N ALA A 239 3.87 17.37 13.51
CA ALA A 239 5.19 17.80 13.07
C ALA A 239 6.04 18.09 14.32
N SER A 240 7.30 18.45 14.13
CA SER A 240 8.24 18.67 15.24
C SER A 240 7.83 19.80 16.20
N ASP A 241 6.96 20.73 15.77
CA ASP A 241 6.52 21.89 16.52
C ASP A 241 5.25 21.69 17.36
N ASN A 242 4.55 20.56 17.20
CA ASN A 242 3.27 20.30 17.88
C ASN A 242 3.16 18.88 18.49
N LEU A 243 4.30 18.26 18.79
CA LEU A 243 4.36 16.91 19.39
C LEU A 243 3.61 16.77 20.72
N ASN A 244 3.32 17.87 21.42
CA ASN A 244 2.47 17.87 22.62
C ASN A 244 1.03 17.41 22.36
N LEU A 245 0.58 17.35 21.10
CA LEU A 245 -0.72 16.76 20.73
C LEU A 245 -0.75 15.23 20.91
N LEU A 246 0.42 14.56 20.94
CA LEU A 246 0.49 13.11 21.17
C LEU A 246 -0.09 12.70 22.53
N ASP A 247 0.00 13.57 23.53
CA ASP A 247 -0.53 13.32 24.89
C ASP A 247 -2.06 13.22 24.92
N GLN A 248 -2.72 13.64 23.84
CA GLN A 248 -4.18 13.61 23.69
C GLN A 248 -4.67 12.35 22.96
N LEU A 249 -3.76 11.55 22.41
CA LEU A 249 -4.08 10.38 21.60
C LEU A 249 -3.89 9.09 22.42
N ASP A 250 -4.84 8.17 22.32
CA ASP A 250 -4.72 6.82 22.91
C ASP A 250 -3.78 5.93 22.07
N LEU A 251 -2.47 6.14 22.23
CA LEU A 251 -1.42 5.42 21.51
C LEU A 251 -0.64 4.49 22.43
N SER A 252 -0.16 3.37 21.89
CA SER A 252 0.88 2.62 22.58
C SER A 252 2.17 3.43 22.68
N GLN A 253 3.01 3.08 23.66
CA GLN A 253 4.34 3.68 23.82
C GLN A 253 5.21 3.49 22.58
N GLN A 254 5.06 2.38 21.85
CA GLN A 254 5.79 2.15 20.60
C GLN A 254 5.32 3.06 19.48
N ALA A 255 4.00 3.22 19.28
CA ALA A 255 3.47 4.15 18.29
C ALA A 255 3.91 5.58 18.58
N ASN A 256 3.82 6.02 19.85
CA ASN A 256 4.26 7.34 20.28
C ASN A 256 5.75 7.58 19.98
N ALA A 257 6.62 6.62 20.32
CA ALA A 257 8.05 6.69 20.04
C ALA A 257 8.36 6.77 18.52
N ARG A 258 7.66 5.98 17.69
CA ARG A 258 7.85 5.99 16.22
C ARG A 258 7.41 7.32 15.61
N ILE A 259 6.22 7.82 15.99
CA ILE A 259 5.69 9.10 15.49
C ILE A 259 6.59 10.26 15.91
N THR A 260 7.02 10.27 17.19
CA THR A 260 7.96 11.27 17.69
C THR A 260 9.25 11.28 16.88
N HIS A 261 9.82 10.10 16.59
CA HIS A 261 11.03 9.98 15.78
C HIS A 261 10.83 10.47 14.34
N ALA A 262 9.72 10.11 13.69
CA ALA A 262 9.40 10.54 12.33
C ALA A 262 9.24 12.07 12.24
N ALA A 263 8.45 12.65 13.13
CA ALA A 263 8.22 14.10 13.18
C ALA A 263 9.48 14.88 13.56
N ALA A 264 10.29 14.38 14.50
CA ALA A 264 11.60 14.98 14.84
C ALA A 264 12.59 14.92 13.67
N SER A 265 12.42 13.96 12.75
CA SER A 265 13.18 13.84 11.51
C SER A 265 12.65 14.74 10.38
N GLY A 266 11.70 15.63 10.67
CA GLY A 266 11.16 16.62 9.73
C GLY A 266 10.00 16.12 8.88
N LYS A 267 9.47 14.92 9.14
CA LYS A 267 8.30 14.40 8.43
C LYS A 267 7.00 14.99 8.99
N LEU A 268 6.02 15.18 8.12
CA LEU A 268 4.63 15.39 8.51
C LEU A 268 3.99 14.03 8.78
N VAL A 269 3.38 13.87 9.95
CA VAL A 269 2.63 12.67 10.32
C VAL A 269 1.13 12.95 10.29
N ILE A 270 0.35 12.06 9.69
CA ILE A 270 -1.12 12.10 9.68
C ILE A 270 -1.65 10.86 10.36
N ILE A 271 -2.41 11.04 11.43
CA ILE A 271 -2.94 9.94 12.23
C ILE A 271 -4.41 10.17 12.58
N PRO A 272 -5.27 9.14 12.61
CA PRO A 272 -6.62 9.29 13.17
C PRO A 272 -6.59 9.76 14.63
N ALA A 273 -7.51 10.65 15.02
CA ALA A 273 -7.60 11.15 16.40
C ALA A 273 -7.95 10.07 17.44
N ALA A 274 -8.47 8.92 16.99
CA ALA A 274 -8.81 7.78 17.82
C ALA A 274 -8.54 6.47 17.06
N LYS A 275 -8.41 5.36 17.80
CA LYS A 275 -8.35 4.02 17.21
C LYS A 275 -9.62 3.74 16.40
N VAL A 276 -9.43 3.07 15.27
CA VAL A 276 -10.45 2.80 14.25
C VAL A 276 -10.96 1.37 14.42
N GLN A 277 -12.27 1.18 14.43
CA GLN A 277 -12.88 -0.14 14.54
C GLN A 277 -12.89 -0.84 13.17
N ILE A 278 -12.18 -1.96 13.01
CA ILE A 278 -12.14 -2.74 11.76
C ILE A 278 -12.20 -4.22 12.12
N ASP A 279 -13.06 -5.00 11.48
CA ASP A 279 -13.20 -6.46 11.67
C ASP A 279 -13.30 -6.92 13.15
N GLY A 280 -13.91 -6.10 14.01
CA GLY A 280 -14.05 -6.39 15.45
C GLY A 280 -12.83 -6.04 16.30
N GLY A 281 -11.73 -5.58 15.71
CA GLY A 281 -10.54 -5.04 16.38
C GLY A 281 -10.45 -3.50 16.34
N LEU A 282 -9.72 -2.93 17.31
CA LEU A 282 -9.34 -1.51 17.31
C LEU A 282 -7.92 -1.38 16.76
N HIS A 283 -7.75 -0.55 15.74
CA HIS A 283 -6.49 -0.40 15.02
C HIS A 283 -6.07 1.06 14.91
N ILE A 284 -4.76 1.28 14.79
CA ILE A 284 -4.21 2.60 14.49
C ILE A 284 -3.02 2.49 13.53
N GLY A 285 -2.93 3.48 12.66
CA GLY A 285 -1.88 3.64 11.66
C GLY A 285 -1.81 5.08 11.23
N TRP A 286 -0.68 5.49 10.69
CA TRP A 286 -0.40 6.86 10.30
C TRP A 286 0.39 6.92 8.99
N TRP A 287 0.26 8.04 8.31
CA TRP A 287 1.12 8.37 7.18
C TRP A 287 2.32 9.16 7.66
N GLU A 288 3.50 8.86 7.15
CA GLU A 288 4.67 9.72 7.27
C GLU A 288 4.98 10.30 5.89
N ILE A 289 5.10 11.63 5.82
CA ILE A 289 5.29 12.37 4.58
C ILE A 289 6.52 13.24 4.71
N ASP A 290 7.47 13.11 3.79
CA ASP A 290 8.53 14.10 3.60
C ASP A 290 7.92 15.33 2.89
N PRO A 291 7.84 16.49 3.56
CA PRO A 291 7.23 17.69 2.97
C PRO A 291 8.00 18.26 1.78
N ALA A 292 9.29 17.94 1.63
CA ALA A 292 10.12 18.45 0.54
C ALA A 292 9.91 17.65 -0.76
N SER A 293 9.84 16.33 -0.66
CA SER A 293 9.73 15.43 -1.81
C SER A 293 8.30 14.94 -2.08
N GLY A 294 7.43 14.99 -1.07
CA GLY A 294 6.12 14.34 -1.09
C GLY A 294 6.18 12.83 -0.86
N GLU A 295 7.37 12.25 -0.65
CA GLU A 295 7.49 10.81 -0.35
C GLU A 295 6.61 10.45 0.84
N THR A 296 5.71 9.49 0.63
CA THR A 296 4.67 9.13 1.58
C THR A 296 4.73 7.63 1.84
N ILE A 297 4.84 7.26 3.11
CA ILE A 297 4.80 5.87 3.57
C ILE A 297 3.68 5.71 4.59
N GLY A 298 2.96 4.59 4.51
CA GLY A 298 2.00 4.19 5.53
C GLY A 298 2.69 3.36 6.60
N VAL A 299 2.35 3.57 7.86
CA VAL A 299 2.89 2.82 9.00
C VAL A 299 1.74 2.41 9.92
N ILE A 300 1.68 1.13 10.27
CA ILE A 300 0.76 0.63 11.30
C ILE A 300 1.48 0.54 12.66
N GLU A 301 0.73 0.34 13.74
CA GLU A 301 1.25 0.39 15.13
C GLU A 301 2.53 -0.43 15.39
N ASN A 302 2.71 -1.58 14.74
CA ASN A 302 3.90 -2.42 14.88
C ASN A 302 5.13 -1.92 14.07
N GLY A 303 4.99 -0.83 13.30
CA GLY A 303 6.03 -0.24 12.46
C GLY A 303 6.18 -0.87 11.07
N LEU A 304 5.29 -1.79 10.69
CA LEU A 304 5.20 -2.32 9.33
C LEU A 304 4.38 -1.38 8.45
N HIS A 305 4.55 -1.50 7.13
CA HIS A 305 3.83 -0.67 6.16
C HIS A 305 2.51 -1.33 5.69
N GLY A 306 2.40 -2.66 5.86
CA GLY A 306 1.17 -3.45 5.85
C GLY A 306 1.35 -4.80 6.59
N ALA A 307 0.28 -5.32 7.21
CA ALA A 307 0.33 -6.63 7.85
C ALA A 307 -1.04 -7.32 7.91
N LEU A 308 -1.02 -8.64 7.78
CA LEU A 308 -2.14 -9.52 8.06
C LEU A 308 -1.75 -10.45 9.22
N GLU A 309 -2.61 -10.53 10.23
CA GLU A 309 -2.62 -11.61 11.21
C GLU A 309 -3.82 -12.50 10.85
N TYR A 310 -3.65 -13.83 10.86
CA TYR A 310 -4.63 -14.88 10.46
C TYR A 310 -4.56 -15.41 9.01
N LEU A 311 -4.82 -16.72 8.83
CA LEU A 311 -4.81 -17.40 7.53
C LEU A 311 -5.82 -18.55 7.43
N SER A 312 -6.42 -18.70 6.24
CA SER A 312 -6.74 -19.98 5.60
C SER A 312 -6.76 -19.84 4.07
N THR A 313 -6.16 -20.80 3.36
CA THR A 313 -6.13 -21.05 1.89
C THR A 313 -5.69 -19.91 0.95
N ILE A 314 -4.57 -20.14 0.25
CA ILE A 314 -4.05 -19.27 -0.83
C ILE A 314 -4.89 -19.47 -2.10
N GLU A 315 -5.74 -18.50 -2.44
CA GLU A 315 -6.45 -18.45 -3.73
C GLU A 315 -5.83 -17.39 -4.64
N PHE A 316 -4.87 -17.79 -5.47
CA PHE A 316 -4.09 -16.88 -6.32
C PHE A 316 -4.78 -16.49 -7.65
N LEU A 317 -6.09 -16.27 -7.67
CA LEU A 317 -6.79 -15.80 -8.88
C LEU A 317 -7.66 -14.60 -8.51
N TYR A 318 -7.71 -13.58 -9.38
CA TYR A 318 -8.73 -12.50 -9.42
C TYR A 318 -8.42 -11.07 -8.90
N SER A 319 -7.18 -10.65 -8.62
CA SER A 319 -6.91 -9.26 -8.18
C SER A 319 -6.82 -8.17 -9.29
N GLY A 320 -7.10 -8.49 -10.56
CA GLY A 320 -6.95 -7.52 -11.67
C GLY A 320 -8.06 -6.45 -11.76
N GLY A 321 -9.30 -6.78 -11.36
CA GLY A 321 -10.47 -5.90 -11.51
C GLY A 321 -10.45 -4.72 -10.53
N ALA A 322 -10.43 -5.02 -9.22
CA ALA A 322 -10.49 -4.04 -8.14
C ALA A 322 -9.40 -2.95 -8.21
N LEU A 323 -8.23 -3.28 -8.76
CA LEU A 323 -7.11 -2.36 -8.88
C LEU A 323 -7.22 -1.41 -10.07
N THR A 324 -7.82 -1.88 -11.17
CA THR A 324 -8.17 -1.01 -12.31
C THR A 324 -9.19 0.04 -11.85
N ASP A 325 -10.14 -0.36 -11.02
CA ASP A 325 -11.19 0.52 -10.51
C ASP A 325 -10.64 1.60 -9.56
N PHE A 326 -9.72 1.24 -8.66
CA PHE A 326 -9.07 2.20 -7.78
C PHE A 326 -8.23 3.24 -8.54
N ILE A 327 -7.39 2.80 -9.50
CA ILE A 327 -6.57 3.71 -10.30
C ILE A 327 -7.45 4.61 -11.17
N LEU A 328 -8.52 4.08 -11.76
CA LEU A 328 -9.48 4.87 -12.54
C LEU A 328 -10.23 5.89 -11.67
N GLY A 329 -10.68 5.51 -10.47
CA GLY A 329 -11.37 6.41 -9.55
C GLY A 329 -10.50 7.58 -9.11
N MET A 330 -9.24 7.29 -8.76
CA MET A 330 -8.29 8.33 -8.38
C MET A 330 -7.91 9.24 -9.55
N THR A 331 -7.60 8.65 -10.70
CA THR A 331 -7.22 9.38 -11.92
C THR A 331 -8.36 10.29 -12.37
N ALA A 332 -9.59 9.78 -12.39
CA ALA A 332 -10.77 10.55 -12.73
C ALA A 332 -10.97 11.76 -11.82
N TYR A 333 -10.87 11.58 -10.50
CA TYR A 333 -11.04 12.71 -9.58
C TYR A 333 -9.95 13.77 -9.78
N LEU A 334 -8.69 13.37 -9.97
CA LEU A 334 -7.60 14.31 -10.26
C LEU A 334 -7.85 15.09 -11.56
N PHE A 335 -8.35 14.44 -12.61
CA PHE A 335 -8.72 15.12 -13.84
C PHE A 335 -9.89 16.08 -13.66
N GLY A 336 -10.92 15.70 -12.90
CA GLY A 336 -12.02 16.60 -12.54
C GLY A 336 -11.49 17.84 -11.83
N PHE A 337 -10.68 17.64 -10.78
CA PHE A 337 -10.07 18.74 -10.03
C PHE A 337 -9.24 19.68 -10.91
N VAL A 338 -8.41 19.13 -11.81
CA VAL A 338 -7.63 19.94 -12.75
C VAL A 338 -8.55 20.72 -13.68
N ALA A 339 -9.62 20.10 -14.19
CA ALA A 339 -10.59 20.75 -15.06
C ALA A 339 -11.36 21.89 -14.35
N ASP A 340 -11.82 21.68 -13.11
CA ASP A 340 -12.45 22.70 -12.26
C ASP A 340 -11.53 23.90 -12.04
N ARG A 341 -10.23 23.67 -11.83
CA ARG A 341 -9.26 24.74 -11.61
C ARG A 341 -8.93 25.51 -12.88
N VAL A 342 -8.78 24.82 -14.01
CA VAL A 342 -8.57 25.46 -15.31
C VAL A 342 -9.80 26.29 -15.67
N ASP A 343 -11.00 25.76 -15.50
CA ASP A 343 -12.27 26.45 -15.77
C ASP A 343 -12.47 27.72 -14.92
N LYS A 344 -12.13 27.65 -13.62
CA LYS A 344 -12.10 28.83 -12.73
C LYS A 344 -11.03 29.84 -13.12
N ALA A 345 -9.88 29.38 -13.61
CA ALA A 345 -8.79 30.26 -14.04
C ALA A 345 -9.07 30.99 -15.37
N ILE A 346 -9.82 30.36 -16.29
CA ILE A 346 -10.24 30.98 -17.57
C ILE A 346 -11.52 31.82 -17.43
N GLY A 347 -12.13 31.86 -16.24
CA GLY A 347 -13.23 32.76 -15.89
C GLY A 347 -14.62 32.34 -16.37
N ASP A 348 -14.78 31.11 -16.88
CA ASP A 348 -16.08 30.57 -17.30
C ASP A 348 -16.84 29.97 -16.11
N GLY A 349 -16.14 29.29 -15.19
CA GLY A 349 -16.74 28.75 -13.96
C GLY A 349 -17.90 27.78 -14.22
N SER A 350 -17.98 27.23 -15.43
CA SER A 350 -19.07 26.42 -15.94
C SER A 350 -18.88 24.93 -15.64
N PHE A 351 -17.69 24.52 -15.19
CA PHE A 351 -17.37 23.14 -14.84
C PHE A 351 -17.96 22.76 -13.49
N ASP A 352 -18.99 21.93 -13.52
CA ASP A 352 -19.61 21.36 -12.32
C ASP A 352 -18.85 20.10 -11.87
N GLN A 353 -17.89 20.28 -10.97
CA GLN A 353 -17.12 19.20 -10.35
C GLN A 353 -18.02 18.13 -9.71
N ALA A 354 -19.11 18.54 -9.05
CA ALA A 354 -19.99 17.59 -8.36
C ALA A 354 -20.74 16.70 -9.35
N ASN A 355 -21.19 17.27 -10.47
CA ASN A 355 -21.81 16.52 -11.55
C ASN A 355 -20.80 15.63 -12.30
N TYR A 356 -19.57 16.10 -12.50
CA TYR A 356 -18.48 15.30 -13.09
C TYR A 356 -18.14 14.08 -12.20
N ASP A 357 -17.94 14.29 -10.90
CA ASP A 357 -17.64 13.22 -9.95
C ASP A 357 -18.77 12.19 -9.87
N TRP A 358 -20.02 12.66 -9.90
CA TRP A 358 -21.21 11.81 -9.94
C TRP A 358 -21.31 11.00 -11.24
N MET A 359 -21.08 11.65 -12.39
CA MET A 359 -21.13 11.02 -13.71
C MET A 359 -20.04 9.96 -13.84
N ILE A 360 -18.81 10.27 -13.47
CA ILE A 360 -17.69 9.33 -13.51
C ILE A 360 -17.89 8.19 -12.51
N GLY A 361 -18.43 8.44 -11.31
CA GLY A 361 -18.83 7.38 -10.38
C GLY A 361 -19.86 6.40 -10.97
N THR A 362 -20.81 6.91 -11.75
CA THR A 362 -21.87 6.09 -12.38
C THR A 362 -21.35 5.30 -13.59
N TYR A 363 -20.52 5.90 -14.44
CA TYR A 363 -19.99 5.24 -15.63
C TYR A 363 -18.77 4.35 -15.35
N GLY A 364 -17.92 4.74 -14.40
CA GLY A 364 -16.76 3.96 -13.95
C GLY A 364 -17.20 2.60 -13.44
N THR A 365 -18.14 2.56 -12.50
CA THR A 365 -18.73 1.32 -11.97
C THR A 365 -19.41 0.45 -13.05
N THR A 366 -19.96 1.05 -14.11
CA THR A 366 -20.58 0.32 -15.23
C THR A 366 -19.53 -0.30 -16.18
N LEU A 367 -18.42 0.40 -16.45
CA LEU A 367 -17.30 -0.12 -17.26
C LEU A 367 -16.56 -1.27 -16.55
N THR A 368 -16.40 -1.16 -15.23
CA THR A 368 -15.91 -2.22 -14.33
C THR A 368 -16.71 -3.50 -14.49
N CYS A 369 -18.04 -3.38 -14.51
CA CYS A 369 -18.95 -4.51 -14.67
C CYS A 369 -18.79 -5.20 -16.05
N ALA A 370 -18.60 -4.43 -17.12
CA ALA A 370 -18.41 -4.97 -18.46
C ALA A 370 -17.06 -5.69 -18.64
N GLY A 371 -15.99 -5.15 -18.04
CA GLY A 371 -14.65 -5.74 -18.07
C GLY A 371 -14.57 -7.10 -17.36
N ALA A 372 -15.19 -7.22 -16.18
CA ALA A 372 -15.20 -8.45 -15.39
C ALA A 372 -15.98 -9.60 -16.07
N ILE A 373 -17.07 -9.27 -16.78
CA ILE A 373 -17.85 -10.22 -17.60
C ILE A 373 -17.03 -10.68 -18.82
N ALA A 374 -16.29 -9.78 -19.46
CA ALA A 374 -15.47 -10.08 -20.64
C ALA A 374 -14.25 -10.95 -20.32
N SER A 375 -13.70 -10.90 -19.10
CA SER A 375 -12.59 -11.75 -18.65
C SER A 375 -12.99 -13.18 -18.25
N GLY A 376 -14.25 -13.59 -18.46
CA GLY A 376 -14.71 -14.97 -18.22
C GLY A 376 -15.05 -15.30 -16.76
N GLY A 377 -15.30 -14.29 -15.91
CA GLY A 377 -15.76 -14.49 -14.54
C GLY A 377 -17.19 -15.00 -14.48
N GLY A 378 -17.38 -16.31 -14.32
CA GLY A 378 -18.69 -16.89 -14.04
C GLY A 378 -19.18 -16.50 -12.65
N TYR A 379 -20.38 -15.90 -12.60
CA TYR A 379 -21.15 -15.52 -11.40
C TYR A 379 -20.64 -14.32 -10.57
N LEU A 380 -20.51 -13.15 -11.21
CA LEU A 380 -20.59 -11.86 -10.52
C LEU A 380 -22.04 -11.35 -10.60
N PHE A 381 -22.70 -11.18 -9.45
CA PHE A 381 -24.00 -10.51 -9.37
C PHE A 381 -23.79 -9.01 -9.17
N CYS A 382 -23.94 -8.24 -10.25
CA CYS A 382 -23.88 -6.77 -10.20
C CYS A 382 -25.30 -6.20 -10.11
N GLY A 383 -25.64 -5.57 -8.99
CA GLY A 383 -26.90 -4.85 -8.82
C GLY A 383 -26.77 -3.40 -9.30
N THR A 384 -27.47 -3.04 -10.37
CA THR A 384 -27.55 -1.65 -10.86
C THR A 384 -28.62 -0.89 -10.07
N GLY A 385 -28.29 -0.43 -8.87
CA GLY A 385 -29.10 0.51 -8.09
C GLY A 385 -28.28 1.76 -7.81
N GLY A 386 -28.88 2.96 -7.89
CA GLY A 386 -28.23 4.27 -7.77
C GLY A 386 -27.58 4.60 -6.41
N ALA A 387 -27.15 3.60 -5.65
CA ALA A 387 -26.30 3.70 -4.48
C ALA A 387 -25.31 2.51 -4.57
N GLY A 388 -24.06 2.78 -4.96
CA GLY A 388 -22.91 1.87 -4.90
C GLY A 388 -23.10 0.48 -5.52
N ALA A 389 -22.55 0.26 -6.72
CA ALA A 389 -22.44 -1.08 -7.26
C ALA A 389 -21.41 -1.89 -6.45
N ALA A 390 -21.88 -2.89 -5.72
CA ALA A 390 -21.08 -3.80 -4.92
C ALA A 390 -20.37 -4.87 -5.76
N ILE A 391 -19.06 -5.04 -5.61
CA ILE A 391 -18.34 -6.23 -6.08
C ILE A 391 -18.41 -7.28 -4.97
N GLY A 392 -19.39 -8.18 -5.04
CA GLY A 392 -19.55 -9.27 -4.08
C GLY A 392 -19.09 -10.61 -4.63
N ALA A 393 -18.03 -11.19 -4.04
CA ALA A 393 -17.93 -12.65 -3.97
C ALA A 393 -18.98 -13.13 -2.97
N GLY A 394 -19.76 -14.16 -3.31
CA GLY A 394 -20.84 -14.66 -2.44
C GLY A 394 -20.31 -15.05 -1.06
N GLY A 395 -20.47 -14.17 -0.07
CA GLY A 395 -20.00 -14.38 1.29
C GLY A 395 -20.01 -13.11 2.15
N GLY A 396 -21.19 -12.69 2.62
CA GLY A 396 -21.47 -12.01 3.90
C GLY A 396 -20.68 -10.77 4.39
N SER A 397 -19.70 -10.26 3.66
CA SER A 397 -18.90 -9.08 4.03
C SER A 397 -19.33 -7.86 3.22
N ALA A 398 -19.20 -6.66 3.82
CA ALA A 398 -19.50 -5.41 3.14
C ALA A 398 -18.62 -5.30 1.87
N PRO A 399 -19.21 -4.98 0.71
CA PRO A 399 -18.47 -4.93 -0.55
C PRO A 399 -17.48 -3.75 -0.51
N LEU A 400 -16.22 -4.04 -0.86
CA LEU A 400 -15.22 -3.02 -1.11
C LEU A 400 -15.61 -2.25 -2.38
N ASP A 401 -15.57 -0.91 -2.35
CA ASP A 401 -15.70 -0.04 -3.53
C ASP A 401 -14.35 0.69 -3.76
N PRO A 402 -13.40 0.03 -4.45
CA PRO A 402 -12.07 0.58 -4.68
C PRO A 402 -12.11 1.87 -5.50
N PHE A 403 -13.13 2.06 -6.35
CA PHE A 403 -13.28 3.27 -7.15
C PHE A 403 -13.59 4.48 -6.26
N ALA A 404 -14.56 4.34 -5.35
CA ALA A 404 -14.87 5.39 -4.38
C ALA A 404 -13.66 5.74 -3.50
N TRP A 405 -12.88 4.73 -3.09
CA TRP A 405 -11.63 4.95 -2.34
C TRP A 405 -10.59 5.74 -3.13
N GLY A 406 -10.45 5.48 -4.43
CA GLY A 406 -9.59 6.26 -5.31
C GLY A 406 -10.00 7.74 -5.37
N GLN A 407 -11.31 8.01 -5.46
CA GLN A 407 -11.84 9.37 -5.46
C GLN A 407 -11.59 10.10 -4.14
N GLU A 408 -11.84 9.46 -3.00
CA GLU A 408 -11.64 10.06 -1.67
C GLU A 408 -10.15 10.34 -1.37
N ALA A 409 -9.25 9.42 -1.77
CA ALA A 409 -7.81 9.65 -1.64
C ALA A 409 -7.35 10.88 -2.44
N ALA A 410 -7.88 11.06 -3.65
CA ALA A 410 -7.57 12.22 -4.47
C ALA A 410 -8.17 13.52 -3.90
N LYS A 411 -9.38 13.50 -3.31
CA LYS A 411 -9.98 14.65 -2.58
C LYS A 411 -9.08 15.13 -1.44
N ALA A 412 -8.56 14.20 -0.65
CA ALA A 412 -7.68 14.54 0.47
C ALA A 412 -6.36 15.18 0.00
N LEU A 413 -5.82 14.72 -1.13
CA LEU A 413 -4.61 15.27 -1.74
C LEU A 413 -4.84 16.69 -2.29
N THR A 414 -5.93 16.89 -3.03
CA THR A 414 -6.21 18.19 -3.67
C THR A 414 -6.48 19.27 -2.63
N ASN A 415 -7.23 18.98 -1.58
CA ASN A 415 -7.48 19.95 -0.49
C ASN A 415 -6.18 20.48 0.15
N ARG A 416 -5.14 19.65 0.22
CA ARG A 416 -3.82 20.06 0.73
C ARG A 416 -3.04 20.94 -0.25
N LEU A 417 -3.14 20.69 -1.55
CA LEU A 417 -2.50 21.52 -2.57
C LEU A 417 -3.11 22.95 -2.59
N VAL A 418 -4.37 23.08 -2.17
CA VAL A 418 -5.10 24.35 -2.14
C VAL A 418 -4.74 25.19 -0.92
N GLU A 419 -4.41 24.55 0.20
CA GLU A 419 -3.99 25.22 1.43
C GLU A 419 -2.60 25.88 1.31
N TYR A 420 -1.82 25.51 0.28
CA TYR A 420 -0.47 26.01 0.00
C TYR A 420 -0.35 26.95 -1.21
N ASP A 421 -1.44 27.39 -1.83
CA ASP A 421 -1.39 28.25 -3.03
C ASP A 421 -1.47 29.74 -2.65
N PRO A 422 -0.40 30.55 -2.77
CA PRO A 422 -0.57 32.00 -2.89
C PRO A 422 -1.37 32.29 -4.17
N PRO A 423 -2.19 33.36 -4.23
CA PRO A 423 -3.03 33.62 -5.40
C PRO A 423 -2.18 33.63 -6.67
N LEU A 424 -2.62 32.86 -7.67
CA LEU A 424 -1.99 32.77 -8.99
C LEU A 424 -1.64 34.18 -9.48
N PRO A 425 -0.37 34.45 -9.88
CA PRO A 425 0.00 35.76 -10.39
C PRO A 425 -0.88 36.11 -11.59
N ASN A 426 -1.36 37.36 -11.63
CA ASN A 426 -2.17 37.95 -12.72
C ASN A 426 -1.53 37.83 -14.13
N THR A 427 -0.34 37.25 -14.26
CA THR A 427 0.35 37.02 -15.53
C THR A 427 -0.19 35.82 -16.32
N TRP A 428 -1.04 34.97 -15.74
CA TRP A 428 -1.73 33.90 -16.48
C TRP A 428 -2.93 34.40 -17.30
N LEU A 429 -3.42 35.62 -17.04
CA LEU A 429 -4.46 36.29 -17.84
C LEU A 429 -3.92 36.97 -19.12
N ALA A 430 -2.62 36.85 -19.43
CA ALA A 430 -2.00 37.49 -20.59
C ALA A 430 -1.82 36.55 -21.81
N LEU A 431 -2.75 35.60 -22.01
CA LEU A 431 -2.87 34.81 -23.24
C LEU A 431 -4.09 35.25 -24.06
N ASP A 432 -4.25 36.56 -24.21
CA ASP A 432 -5.24 37.20 -25.08
C ASP A 432 -4.76 37.28 -26.56
N VAL A 433 -4.02 36.25 -27.02
CA VAL A 433 -3.37 36.25 -28.35
C VAL A 433 -4.15 35.46 -29.41
N PHE A 434 -5.35 34.94 -29.11
CA PHE A 434 -6.15 34.20 -30.11
C PHE A 434 -7.51 34.82 -30.48
N ALA A 435 -7.82 36.06 -30.09
CA ALA A 435 -9.13 36.66 -30.36
C ALA A 435 -9.19 37.75 -31.47
N HIS A 436 -8.11 38.05 -32.21
CA HIS A 436 -8.16 39.10 -33.27
C HIS A 436 -7.50 38.68 -34.58
N ALA A 437 -8.09 37.69 -35.25
CA ALA A 437 -7.81 37.40 -36.66
C ALA A 437 -9.07 37.04 -37.46
N GLU A 438 -10.17 37.77 -37.27
CA GLU A 438 -11.27 37.87 -38.24
C GLU A 438 -11.84 39.29 -38.21
N GLN A 439 -11.21 40.21 -38.95
CA GLN A 439 -11.80 41.36 -39.67
C GLN A 439 -10.70 42.35 -40.09
N ASN A 440 -10.09 42.09 -41.26
CA ASN A 440 -9.80 43.06 -42.33
C ASN A 440 -9.07 42.37 -43.48
#